data_AF-A0AAD4BXC3-F1
#
_entry.id   AF-A0AAD4BXC3-F1
#
_cell.length_a   1.000
_cell.length_b   1.000
_cell.length_c   1.000
_cell.angle_alpha   90.00
_cell.angle_beta   90.00
_cell.angle_gamma   90.00
#
_symmetry.space_group_name_H-M   'P 1'
#
loop_
_entity.id
_entity.type
_entity.pdbx_description
1 polymer ?
#
loop_
_entity_poly.entity_id
_entity_poly.type
_entity_poly.pdbx_seq_one_letter_code
_entity_poly.pdbx_strand_id
1 'polypeptide(L)' 'FPCLLDGCAQICASAGDLQRHQQSLRHRVPSYACLACGKSYTRSDALKRHLNSKASCKKEH' A
#
# COMPACT_ATOMS: atom_id res chain seq x y z
N PHE A 1 20.57 4.04 -2.27
CA PHE A 1 19.53 4.46 -3.23
C PHE A 1 18.57 5.41 -2.54
N PRO A 2 18.80 6.73 -2.62
CA PRO A 2 17.94 7.73 -1.99
C PRO A 2 16.60 7.81 -2.73
N CYS A 3 15.52 7.93 -1.97
CA CYS A 3 14.20 8.18 -2.55
C CYS A 3 14.05 9.67 -2.87
N LEU A 4 13.60 9.97 -4.08
CA LEU A 4 13.50 11.33 -4.62
C LEU A 4 12.10 11.94 -4.51
N LEU A 5 11.17 11.26 -3.82
CA LEU A 5 9.84 11.82 -3.60
C LEU A 5 9.89 12.94 -2.56
N ASP A 6 9.16 14.01 -2.86
CA ASP A 6 8.98 15.15 -1.96
C ASP A 6 8.42 14.70 -0.60
N GLY A 7 9.02 15.18 0.49
CA GLY A 7 8.69 14.77 1.86
C GLY A 7 9.29 13.44 2.32
N CYS A 8 10.27 12.89 1.59
CA CYS A 8 10.90 11.63 1.97
C CYS A 8 12.44 11.65 1.91
N ALA A 9 13.06 11.37 3.05
CA ALA A 9 14.51 11.27 3.21
C ALA A 9 15.01 9.81 3.39
N GLN A 10 14.23 8.80 2.97
CA GLN A 10 14.65 7.40 3.11
C GLN A 10 15.69 7.03 2.06
N ILE A 11 16.70 6.29 2.51
CA ILE A 11 17.75 5.74 1.66
C ILE A 11 17.69 4.23 1.77
N CYS A 12 17.46 3.56 0.65
CA CYS A 12 17.40 2.11 0.58
C CYS A 12 18.76 1.51 0.22
N ALA A 13 19.00 0.26 0.65
CA ALA A 13 20.23 -0.48 0.38
C ALA A 13 20.39 -0.86 -1.10
N SER A 14 19.29 -1.03 -1.85
CA SER A 14 19.30 -1.46 -3.25
C SER A 14 18.24 -0.71 -4.09
N ALA A 15 18.37 -0.74 -5.42
CA ALA A 15 17.37 -0.20 -6.34
C ALA A 15 16.01 -0.94 -6.23
N GLY A 16 16.05 -2.26 -6.04
CA GLY A 16 14.83 -3.06 -5.85
C GLY A 16 14.09 -2.71 -4.56
N ASP A 17 14.82 -2.46 -3.48
CA ASP A 17 14.26 -1.93 -2.23
C ASP A 17 13.63 -0.55 -2.44
N LEU A 18 14.30 0.34 -3.17
CA LEU A 18 13.77 1.67 -3.47
C LEU A 18 12.47 1.59 -4.28
N GLN A 19 12.40 0.71 -5.27
CA GLN A 19 11.19 0.53 -6.08
C GLN A 19 10.01 0.02 -5.24
N ARG A 20 10.26 -0.96 -4.35
CA ARG A 20 9.25 -1.44 -3.39
C ARG A 20 8.84 -0.36 -2.38
N HIS A 21 9.80 0.45 -1.93
CA HIS A 21 9.55 1.58 -1.04
C HIS A 21 8.62 2.62 -1.68
N GLN A 22 8.86 2.99 -2.94
CA GLN A 22 8.02 3.92 -3.70
C GLN A 22 6.59 3.39 -3.93
N GLN A 23 6.39 2.07 -3.91
CA GLN A 23 5.07 1.43 -4.00
C GLN A 23 4.28 1.46 -2.67
N SER A 24 4.89 1.92 -1.58
CA SER A 24 4.25 1.98 -0.26
C SER A 24 3.12 3.01 -0.20
N LEU A 25 2.19 2.82 0.75
CA LEU A 25 1.05 3.71 1.00
C LEU A 25 1.45 5.16 1.28
N ARG A 26 2.68 5.42 1.73
CA ARG A 26 3.14 6.79 1.98
C ARG A 26 3.47 7.56 0.69
N HIS A 27 3.81 6.85 -0.37
CA HIS A 27 4.25 7.43 -1.65
C HIS A 27 3.21 7.31 -2.75
N ARG A 28 2.25 6.41 -2.58
CA ARG A 28 1.19 6.19 -3.54
C ARG A 28 -0.14 6.24 -2.83
N VAL A 29 -1.03 7.08 -3.34
CA VAL A 29 -2.42 7.10 -2.88
C VAL A 29 -3.01 5.72 -3.13
N PRO A 30 -3.57 5.05 -2.10
CA PRO A 30 -4.25 3.80 -2.31
C PRO A 30 -5.45 4.00 -3.22
N SER A 31 -5.40 3.40 -4.40
CA SER A 31 -6.46 3.53 -5.41
C SER A 31 -7.56 2.46 -5.23
N TYR A 32 -7.36 1.50 -4.33
CA TYR A 32 -8.23 0.35 -4.16
C TYR A 32 -8.75 0.27 -2.72
N ALA A 33 -9.96 0.77 -2.50
CA ALA A 33 -10.59 0.75 -1.18
C ALA A 33 -11.64 -0.36 -1.08
N CYS A 34 -11.71 -1.00 0.09
CA CYS A 34 -12.79 -1.90 0.44
C CYS A 34 -13.98 -1.09 0.95
N LEU A 35 -15.08 -1.08 0.20
CA LEU A 35 -16.29 -0.33 0.56
C LEU A 35 -16.99 -0.87 1.81
N ALA A 36 -16.66 -2.08 2.26
CA ALA A 36 -17.29 -2.71 3.44
C ALA A 36 -16.61 -2.35 4.77
N CYS A 37 -15.30 -2.06 4.77
CA CYS A 37 -14.55 -1.73 5.99
C CYS A 37 -13.70 -0.46 5.87
N GLY A 38 -13.72 0.23 4.73
CA GLY A 38 -12.95 1.46 4.49
C GLY A 38 -11.44 1.26 4.28
N LYS A 39 -10.91 0.03 4.43
CA LYS A 39 -9.47 -0.25 4.26
C LYS A 39 -9.03 0.00 2.83
N SER A 40 -7.92 0.73 2.70
CA SER A 40 -7.39 1.21 1.44
C SER A 40 -6.05 0.54 1.11
N TYR A 41 -5.88 0.14 -0.15
CA TYR A 41 -4.75 -0.63 -0.65
C TYR A 41 -4.13 0.05 -1.89
N THR A 42 -2.80 0.02 -2.01
CA THR A 42 -2.09 0.54 -3.20
C THR A 42 -2.14 -0.41 -4.40
N ARG A 43 -2.61 -1.64 -4.21
CA ARG A 43 -2.59 -2.71 -5.22
C ARG A 43 -3.92 -3.45 -5.29
N SER A 44 -4.35 -3.78 -6.51
CA SER A 44 -5.58 -4.52 -6.78
C SER A 44 -5.52 -5.96 -6.24
N ASP A 45 -4.37 -6.63 -6.32
CA ASP A 45 -4.22 -8.00 -5.80
C ASP A 45 -4.33 -8.06 -4.26
N ALA A 46 -3.84 -7.03 -3.56
CA ALA A 46 -3.98 -6.92 -2.11
C ALA A 46 -5.46 -6.76 -1.72
N LEU A 47 -6.20 -5.91 -2.44
CA LEU A 47 -7.66 -5.78 -2.26
C LEU A 47 -8.37 -7.11 -2.56
N LYS A 48 -8.05 -7.79 -3.67
CA LYS A 48 -8.66 -9.09 -4.00
C LYS A 48 -8.44 -10.13 -2.91
N ARG A 49 -7.22 -10.26 -2.38
CA ARG A 49 -6.92 -11.19 -1.28
C ARG A 49 -7.67 -10.81 -0.01
N HIS A 50 -7.75 -9.52 0.29
CA HIS A 50 -8.55 -9.01 1.40
C HIS A 50 -10.04 -9.36 1.25
N LEU A 51 -10.63 -9.13 0.07
CA LEU A 51 -12.04 -9.42 -0.21
C LEU A 51 -12.33 -10.93 -0.18
N ASN A 52 -11.39 -11.76 -0.65
CA ASN A 52 -11.50 -13.21 -0.61
C ASN A 52 -11.42 -13.74 0.84
N SER A 53 -10.65 -13.06 1.71
CA SER A 53 -10.53 -13.41 3.12
C SER A 53 -11.60 -12.71 3.97
N LYS A 54 -12.71 -13.41 4.28
CA LYS A 54 -13.76 -12.87 5.18
C LYS A 54 -13.24 -12.47 6.57
N ALA A 55 -12.12 -13.03 7.03
CA ALA A 55 -11.47 -12.65 8.29
C ALA A 55 -10.69 -11.32 8.20
N SER A 56 -10.23 -10.94 7.01
CA SER A 56 -9.46 -9.72 6.78
C SER A 56 -10.35 -8.47 6.62
N CYS A 57 -11.59 -8.66 6.18
CA CYS A 57 -12.60 -7.61 6.06
C CYS A 57 -13.55 -7.63 7.27
N LYS A 58 -13.06 -7.14 8.41
CA LYS A 58 -13.93 -6.87 9.57
C LYS A 58 -14.62 -5.54 9.30
N LYS A 59 -15.95 -5.54 9.32
CA LYS A 59 -16.74 -4.31 9.26
C LYS A 59 -16.51 -3.58 10.57
N GLU A 60 -15.88 -2.43 10.49
CA GLU A 60 -15.73 -1.52 11.62
C GLU A 60 -17.12 -0.87 11.76
N HIS A 61 -17.78 -1.06 12.91
CA HIS A 61 -19.16 -0.64 13.18
C HIS A 61 -19.17 0.54 14.14
#